data_AF-A0A934YEQ8-F1
#
_entry.id   AF-A0A934YEQ8-F1
#
_cell.length_a   1.000
_cell.length_b   1.000
_cell.length_c   1.000
_cell.angle_alpha   90.00
_cell.angle_beta   90.00
_cell.angle_gamma   90.00
#
_symmetry.space_group_name_H-M   'P 1'
#
loop_
_entity.id
_entity.type
_entity.pdbx_description
1 polymer ?
#
loop_
_entity_poly.entity_id
_entity_poly.type
_entity_poly.pdbx_seq_one_letter_code
_entity_poly.pdbx_strand_id
1 'polypeptide(L)'
;MFGRSTGLEKAAQALATAGAIAHAAFFTLFIYRVFGTSWLYLVLAVLALVGLGANFVGFMLIKHGGRVGARKWGMWCIAFSTADAALLLTLASILGS
;
A
#
# COMPACT_ATOMS: atom_id res chain seq x y z
N MET A 1 -15.50 27.24 -3.05
CA MET A 1 -16.16 26.35 -4.03
C MET A 1 -15.97 24.89 -3.59
N PHE A 2 -16.99 24.33 -2.92
CA PHE A 2 -17.07 22.90 -2.64
C PHE A 2 -17.79 22.23 -3.82
N GLY A 3 -17.10 21.42 -4.63
CA GLY A 3 -17.71 20.76 -5.78
C GLY A 3 -16.77 19.77 -6.44
N ARG A 4 -17.12 18.47 -6.32
CA ARG A 4 -16.42 17.27 -6.82
C ARG A 4 -15.11 16.90 -6.10
N SER A 5 -15.20 16.11 -5.04
CA SER A 5 -14.31 14.94 -5.01
C SER A 5 -14.77 14.02 -6.13
N THR A 6 -13.95 13.86 -7.15
CA THR A 6 -14.27 13.06 -8.34
C THR A 6 -14.45 11.60 -7.91
N GLY A 7 -15.27 10.80 -8.61
CA GLY A 7 -15.43 9.37 -8.29
C GLY A 7 -14.10 8.62 -8.17
N LEU A 8 -13.08 9.11 -8.88
CA LEU A 8 -11.70 8.66 -8.84
C LEU A 8 -11.03 8.86 -7.46
N GLU A 9 -11.28 9.97 -6.75
CA GLU A 9 -10.73 10.19 -5.41
C GLU A 9 -11.35 9.22 -4.39
N LYS A 10 -12.65 8.92 -4.51
CA LYS A 10 -13.32 7.92 -3.67
C LYS A 10 -12.78 6.52 -3.96
N ALA A 11 -12.57 6.18 -5.23
CA ALA A 11 -11.96 4.91 -5.63
C ALA A 11 -10.52 4.78 -5.10
N ALA A 12 -9.73 5.85 -5.18
CA ALA A 12 -8.38 5.88 -4.63
C ALA A 12 -8.36 5.72 -3.09
N GLN A 13 -9.30 6.36 -2.38
CA GLN A 13 -9.43 6.18 -0.93
C GLN A 13 -9.85 4.75 -0.55
N ALA A 14 -10.79 4.16 -1.28
CA ALA A 14 -11.19 2.77 -1.09
C ALA A 14 -10.02 1.81 -1.36
N LEU A 15 -9.29 2.03 -2.45
CA LEU A 15 -8.09 1.27 -2.81
C LEU A 15 -6.99 1.42 -1.77
N ALA A 16 -6.77 2.61 -1.23
CA ALA A 16 -5.82 2.82 -0.15
C ALA A 16 -6.23 2.07 1.12
N THR A 17 -7.52 2.05 1.46
CA THR A 17 -7.98 1.30 2.65
C THR A 17 -7.75 -0.20 2.46
N ALA A 18 -8.09 -0.74 1.29
CA ALA A 18 -7.85 -2.14 0.95
C ALA A 18 -6.34 -2.47 0.91
N GLY A 19 -5.54 -1.59 0.31
CA GLY A 19 -4.09 -1.71 0.27
C GLY A 19 -3.48 -1.74 1.67
N ALA A 20 -3.98 -0.92 2.62
CA ALA A 20 -3.45 -0.90 3.98
C ALA A 20 -3.67 -2.23 4.70
N ILE A 21 -4.86 -2.82 4.53
CA ILE A 21 -5.18 -4.15 5.06
C ILE A 21 -4.29 -5.21 4.42
N ALA A 22 -4.10 -5.16 3.09
CA ALA A 22 -3.25 -6.11 2.38
C ALA A 22 -1.79 -6.06 2.87
N HIS A 23 -1.19 -4.87 3.00
CA HIS A 23 0.18 -4.74 3.51
C HIS A 23 0.30 -5.18 4.97
N ALA A 24 -0.70 -4.91 5.82
CA ALA A 24 -0.70 -5.41 7.19
C ALA A 24 -0.75 -6.95 7.25
N ALA A 25 -1.56 -7.57 6.38
CA ALA A 25 -1.63 -9.02 6.25
C ALA A 25 -0.30 -9.60 5.75
N PHE A 26 0.29 -9.03 4.69
CA PHE A 26 1.60 -9.45 4.17
C PHE A 26 2.70 -9.29 5.21
N PHE A 27 2.74 -8.15 5.91
CA PHE A 27 3.70 -7.90 6.98
C PHE A 27 3.61 -8.98 8.07
N THR A 28 2.39 -9.28 8.54
CA THR A 28 2.16 -10.32 9.55
C THR A 28 2.58 -11.69 9.06
N LEU A 29 2.27 -12.02 7.80
CA LEU A 29 2.63 -13.30 7.19
C LEU A 29 4.14 -13.46 7.06
N PHE A 30 4.84 -12.43 6.58
CA PHE A 30 6.28 -12.48 6.38
C PHE A 30 7.05 -12.41 7.69
N ILE A 31 6.65 -11.57 8.64
CA ILE A 31 7.34 -11.49 9.94
C ILE A 31 7.22 -12.80 10.73
N TYR A 32 6.09 -13.50 10.62
CA TYR A 32 5.92 -14.82 11.20
C TYR A 32 6.90 -15.85 10.59
N ARG A 33 7.16 -15.76 9.28
CA ARG A 33 8.11 -16.64 8.57
C ARG A 33 9.59 -16.30 8.80
N VAL A 34 9.92 -15.08 9.25
CA VAL A 34 11.30 -14.70 9.60
C VAL A 34 11.89 -15.65 10.65
N PHE A 35 11.09 -16.04 11.64
CA PHE A 35 11.55 -16.89 12.74
C PHE A 35 11.71 -18.37 12.36
N GLY A 36 11.21 -18.80 11.20
CA GLY A 36 11.14 -20.22 10.83
C GLY A 36 11.84 -20.61 9.53
N THR A 37 12.33 -19.67 8.72
CA THR A 37 12.76 -20.03 7.36
C THR A 37 14.01 -19.30 6.89
N SER A 38 13.94 -17.98 6.68
CA SER A 38 15.06 -17.24 6.07
C SER A 38 14.95 -15.73 6.29
N TRP A 39 16.10 -15.08 6.24
CA TRP A 39 16.22 -13.61 6.30
C TRP A 39 15.59 -12.89 5.10
N LEU A 40 15.30 -13.60 3.99
CA LEU A 40 14.55 -13.06 2.86
C LEU A 40 13.15 -12.58 3.26
N TYR A 41 12.50 -13.27 4.21
CA TYR A 41 11.20 -12.85 4.73
C TYR A 41 11.25 -11.53 5.50
N LEU A 42 12.42 -11.18 6.06
CA LEU A 42 12.62 -9.89 6.72
C LEU A 42 12.63 -8.76 5.69
N VAL A 43 13.28 -8.99 4.55
CA VAL A 43 13.29 -8.04 3.43
C VAL A 43 11.88 -7.83 2.89
N LEU A 44 11.10 -8.90 2.73
CA LEU A 44 9.70 -8.82 2.28
C LEU A 44 8.79 -8.11 3.31
N ALA A 45 9.03 -8.33 4.61
CA ALA A 45 8.30 -7.63 5.67
C ALA A 45 8.63 -6.13 5.68
N VAL A 46 9.90 -5.75 5.50
CA VAL A 46 10.29 -4.34 5.38
C VAL A 46 9.68 -3.71 4.12
N LEU A 47 9.65 -4.43 3.00
CA LEU A 47 9.01 -3.97 1.78
C LEU A 47 7.51 -3.72 2.00
N ALA A 48 6.81 -4.64 2.67
CA ALA A 48 5.41 -4.45 3.06
C ALA A 48 5.18 -3.22 3.95
N LEU A 49 6.09 -2.91 4.87
CA LEU A 49 6.03 -1.67 5.67
C LEU A 49 6.24 -0.42 4.82
N VAL A 50 7.17 -0.45 3.86
CA VAL A 50 7.41 0.67 2.94
C VAL A 50 6.17 0.90 2.07
N GLY A 51 5.59 -0.16 1.52
CA GLY A 51 4.35 -0.10 0.76
C GLY A 51 3.18 0.44 1.60
N LEU A 52 3.06 0.04 2.87
CA LEU A 52 2.07 0.58 3.80
C LEU A 52 2.27 2.08 4.07
N GLY A 53 3.52 2.50 4.27
CA GLY A 53 3.88 3.91 4.48
C GLY A 53 3.53 4.78 3.27
N ALA A 54 3.89 4.32 2.06
CA ALA A 54 3.54 5.01 0.82
C ALA A 54 2.02 5.12 0.64
N ASN A 55 1.28 4.06 0.98
CA ASN A 55 -0.18 4.06 0.95
C ASN A 55 -0.80 5.07 1.92
N PHE A 56 -0.29 5.12 3.15
CA PHE A 56 -0.77 6.04 4.18
C PHE A 56 -0.52 7.50 3.80
N VAL A 57 0.68 7.80 3.29
CA VAL A 57 1.03 9.13 2.77
C VAL A 57 0.12 9.49 1.59
N GLY A 58 -0.13 8.54 0.67
CA GLY A 58 -1.04 8.72 -0.44
C GLY A 58 -2.48 9.02 0.00
N PHE A 59 -2.99 8.29 0.98
CA PHE A 59 -4.30 8.51 1.57
C PHE A 59 -4.41 9.88 2.24
N MET A 60 -3.42 10.28 3.03
CA MET A 60 -3.37 11.60 3.69
C MET A 60 -3.32 12.74 2.67
N LEU A 61 -2.52 12.59 1.61
CA LEU A 61 -2.43 13.57 0.53
C LEU A 61 -3.76 13.73 -0.23
N ILE A 62 -4.52 12.65 -0.44
CA ILE A 62 -5.84 12.73 -1.07
C ILE A 62 -6.89 13.30 -0.11
N LYS A 63 -6.84 12.92 1.17
CA LYS A 63 -7.84 13.33 2.17
C LYS A 63 -7.66 14.77 2.66
N HIS A 64 -6.42 15.25 2.76
CA HIS A 64 -6.08 16.56 3.35
C HIS A 64 -5.39 17.51 2.36
N GLY A 65 -5.02 17.04 1.16
CA GLY A 65 -4.40 17.88 0.13
C GLY A 65 -5.38 18.86 -0.51
N GLY A 66 -5.20 20.15 -0.20
CA GLY A 66 -5.98 21.25 -0.78
C GLY A 66 -5.58 21.65 -2.22
N ARG A 67 -4.43 21.17 -2.73
CA ARG A 67 -3.91 21.49 -4.08
C ARG A 67 -3.98 20.28 -5.01
N VAL A 68 -4.30 20.53 -6.29
CA VAL A 68 -4.37 19.51 -7.36
C VAL A 68 -3.07 18.71 -7.47
N GLY A 69 -1.91 19.36 -7.29
CA GLY A 69 -0.61 18.69 -7.28
C GLY A 69 -0.43 17.67 -6.15
N ALA A 70 -0.87 18.00 -4.93
CA ALA A 70 -0.79 17.10 -3.78
C ALA A 70 -1.69 15.87 -3.98
N ARG A 71 -2.88 16.06 -4.56
CA ARG A 71 -3.79 14.96 -4.90
C ARG A 71 -3.20 14.05 -5.98
N LYS A 72 -2.57 14.62 -7.02
CA LYS A 72 -1.87 13.84 -8.05
C LYS A 72 -0.77 12.99 -7.44
N TRP A 73 0.08 13.57 -6.59
CA TRP A 73 1.10 12.84 -5.85
C TRP A 73 0.51 11.73 -4.97
N GLY A 74 -0.59 12.00 -4.26
CA GLY A 74 -1.27 11.00 -3.46
C GLY A 74 -1.77 9.80 -4.28
N MET A 75 -2.30 10.03 -5.48
CA MET A 75 -2.72 8.96 -6.39
C MET A 75 -1.53 8.12 -6.89
N TRP A 76 -0.40 8.76 -7.20
CA TRP A 76 0.83 8.04 -7.58
C TRP A 76 1.36 7.17 -6.42
N CYS A 77 1.32 7.68 -5.18
CA CYS A 77 1.72 6.90 -4.01
C CYS A 77 0.84 5.67 -3.78
N ILE A 78 -0.48 5.80 -3.94
CA ILE A 78 -1.41 4.66 -3.82
C ILE A 78 -1.19 3.66 -4.97
N ALA A 79 -0.99 4.14 -6.19
CA ALA A 79 -0.69 3.27 -7.33
C ALA A 79 0.62 2.50 -7.13
N PHE A 80 1.67 3.17 -6.65
CA PHE A 80 2.95 2.54 -6.32
C PHE A 80 2.80 1.47 -5.22
N SER A 81 2.10 1.82 -4.14
CA SER A 81 1.80 0.86 -3.06
C SER A 81 0.95 -0.32 -3.54
N THR A 82 0.01 -0.11 -4.46
CA THR A 82 -0.80 -1.19 -5.03
C THR A 82 0.04 -2.13 -5.89
N ALA A 83 0.99 -1.58 -6.67
CA ALA A 83 1.94 -2.38 -7.43
C ALA A 83 2.87 -3.19 -6.51
N ASP A 84 3.29 -2.61 -5.39
CA ASP A 84 4.07 -3.32 -4.36
C ASP A 84 3.26 -4.45 -3.72
N ALA A 85 1.98 -4.21 -3.36
CA ALA A 85 1.09 -5.26 -2.87
C ALA A 85 0.92 -6.41 -3.88
N ALA A 86 0.83 -6.10 -5.17
CA ALA A 86 0.76 -7.12 -6.22
C ALA A 86 2.07 -7.92 -6.29
N LEU A 87 3.23 -7.27 -6.19
CA LEU A 87 4.53 -7.93 -6.13
C LEU A 87 4.64 -8.85 -4.91
N LEU A 88 4.28 -8.35 -3.72
CA LEU A 88 4.26 -9.13 -2.48
C LEU A 88 3.29 -10.31 -2.57
N LEU A 89 2.14 -10.14 -3.22
CA LEU A 89 1.20 -11.24 -3.47
C LEU A 89 1.80 -12.30 -4.39
N THR A 90 2.42 -11.91 -5.51
CA THR A 90 3.07 -12.85 -6.43
C THR A 90 4.20 -13.60 -5.72
N LEU A 91 5.04 -12.89 -4.97
CA LEU A 91 6.13 -13.51 -4.20
C LEU A 91 5.60 -14.41 -3.09
N ALA A 92 4.55 -14.01 -2.37
CA ALA A 92 3.89 -14.84 -1.38
C ALA A 92 3.30 -16.10 -2.02
N SER A 93 2.76 -16.02 -3.25
CA SER A 93 2.23 -17.17 -3.98
C SER A 93 3.32 -18.15 -4.41
N ILE A 94 4.51 -17.67 -4.76
CA ILE A 94 5.65 -18.51 -5.16
C ILE A 94 6.35 -19.12 -3.95
N LEU A 95 6.54 -18.33 -2.90
CA LEU A 95 7.18 -18.75 -1.64
C LEU A 95 6.20 -19.45 -0.69
N GLY A 96 4.92 -19.50 -1.06
CA GLY A 96 3.81 -20.04 -0.28
C GLY A 96 3.26 -21.38 -0.78
N SER A 97 3.90 -21.99 -1.80
CA SER A 97 3.76 -23.41 -2.13
C SER A 97 4.85 -24.25 -1.48
#